data_AF-A0A526QFG7-F1
#
_entry.id   AF-A0A526QFG7-F1
#
_cell.length_a   1.000
_cell.length_b   1.000
_cell.length_c   1.000
_cell.angle_alpha   90.00
_cell.angle_beta   90.00
_cell.angle_gamma   90.00
#
_symmetry.space_group_name_H-M   'P 1'
#
loop_
_entity.id
_entity.type
_entity.pdbx_description
1 polymer ?
#
loop_
_entity_poly.entity_id
_entity_poly.type
_entity_poly.pdbx_seq_one_letter_code
_entity_poly.pdbx_strand_id
1 'polypeptide(L)' 'DYLGEIDWREHSAAREWYTRVKSRPSFRPLLSDRVRGLSPVSHYADLDF' A
#
# COMPACT_ATOMS: atom_id res chain seq x y z
N ASP A 1 -1.76 2.98 -0.77
CA ASP A 1 -2.37 3.17 0.57
C ASP A 1 -3.78 2.58 0.55
N TYR A 2 -4.48 2.40 1.67
CA TYR A 2 -5.75 1.65 1.69
C TYR A 2 -6.84 2.33 0.84
N LEU A 3 -6.88 3.67 0.85
CA LEU A 3 -7.95 4.48 0.24
C LEU A 3 -7.53 5.16 -1.09
N GLY A 4 -6.26 5.13 -1.46
CA GLY A 4 -5.74 5.80 -2.66
C GLY A 4 -5.53 7.31 -2.47
N GLU A 5 -5.39 7.79 -1.24
CA GLU A 5 -5.32 9.22 -0.92
C GLU A 5 -3.93 9.83 -1.14
N ILE A 6 -2.92 9.00 -1.35
CA ILE A 6 -1.54 9.45 -1.51
C ILE A 6 -1.17 9.44 -2.99
N ASP A 7 -0.84 10.60 -3.57
CA ASP A 7 -0.23 10.68 -4.89
C ASP A 7 1.27 10.32 -4.79
N TRP A 8 1.56 9.03 -4.95
CA TRP A 8 2.92 8.50 -4.86
C TRP A 8 3.88 9.06 -5.93
N ARG A 9 3.37 9.66 -7.01
CA ARG A 9 4.19 10.25 -8.09
C ARG A 9 4.88 11.54 -7.65
N GLU A 10 4.26 12.28 -6.73
CA GLU A 10 4.82 13.51 -6.17
C GLU A 10 5.84 13.24 -5.05
N HIS A 11 5.91 12.00 -4.54
CA HIS A 11 6.69 11.62 -3.37
C HIS A 11 7.61 10.41 -3.63
N SER A 12 8.53 10.54 -4.58
CA SER A 12 9.42 9.46 -5.04
C SER A 12 10.20 8.76 -3.91
N ALA A 13 10.82 9.52 -3.00
CA ALA A 13 11.57 8.95 -1.88
C ALA A 13 10.69 8.18 -0.88
N ALA A 14 9.49 8.69 -0.60
CA ALA A 14 8.53 8.02 0.27
C ALA A 14 7.99 6.74 -0.39
N ARG A 15 7.74 6.76 -1.70
CA ARG A 15 7.32 5.60 -2.48
C ARG A 15 8.36 4.48 -2.41
N GLU A 16 9.63 4.81 -2.62
CA GLU A 16 10.72 3.84 -2.56
C GLU A 16 10.85 3.22 -1.15
N TRP A 17 10.85 4.06 -0.11
CA TRP A 17 10.88 3.59 1.27
C TRP A 17 9.67 2.68 1.59
N TYR A 18 8.47 3.10 1.21
CA TYR A 18 7.23 2.38 1.52
C TYR A 18 7.17 1.04 0.77
N THR A 19 7.65 0.98 -0.48
CA THR A 19 7.78 -0.27 -1.24
C THR A 19 8.67 -1.28 -0.52
N ARG A 20 9.82 -0.84 0.02
CA ARG A 20 10.73 -1.69 0.83
C ARG A 20 10.08 -2.17 2.13
N VAL A 21 9.24 -1.36 2.77
CA VAL A 21 8.51 -1.75 3.98
C VAL A 21 7.40 -2.76 3.65
N LYS A 22 6.63 -2.49 2.59
CA LYS A 22 5.47 -3.26 2.15
C LYS A 22 5.83 -4.67 1.65
N SER A 23 7.02 -4.84 1.10
CA SER A 23 7.52 -6.14 0.60
C SER A 23 7.92 -7.13 1.70
N ARG A 24 8.00 -6.69 2.97
CA ARG A 24 8.41 -7.54 4.09
C ARG A 24 7.34 -8.60 4.42
N PRO A 25 7.71 -9.84 4.78
CA PRO A 25 6.74 -10.87 5.19
C PRO A 25 5.83 -10.45 6.33
N SER A 26 6.34 -9.64 7.27
CA SER A 26 5.57 -9.09 8.39
C SER A 26 4.43 -8.14 7.96
N PHE A 27 4.48 -7.62 6.74
CA PHE A 27 3.47 -6.71 6.21
C PHE A 27 2.31 -7.44 5.50
N ARG A 28 2.50 -8.73 5.15
CA ARG A 28 1.47 -9.54 4.48
C ARG A 28 0.11 -9.56 5.21
N PRO A 29 0.03 -9.69 6.55
CA PRO A 29 -1.25 -9.63 7.24
C PRO A 29 -1.98 -8.29 7.05
N LEU A 30 -1.25 -7.17 6.99
CA LEU A 30 -1.82 -5.85 6.77
C LEU A 30 -2.37 -5.71 5.34
N LEU A 31 -1.68 -6.24 4.34
CA LEU A 31 -2.16 -6.23 2.94
C LEU A 31 -3.41 -7.10 2.72
N SER A 32 -3.55 -8.13 3.56
CA SER A 32 -4.72 -9.00 3.60
C SER A 32 -5.88 -8.42 4.41
N ASP A 33 -5.65 -7.37 5.20
CA ASP A 33 -6.67 -6.80 6.06
C ASP A 33 -7.75 -6.10 5.23
N ARG A 34 -9.00 -6.15 5.73
CA ARG A 34 -10.18 -5.59 5.07
C ARG A 34 -11.04 -4.89 6.11
N VAL A 35 -11.22 -3.60 5.92
CA VAL A 35 -12.11 -2.77 6.71
C VAL A 35 -13.55 -2.98 6.23
N ARG A 36 -14.45 -3.37 7.14
CA ARG A 36 -15.87 -3.57 6.80
C ARG A 36 -16.48 -2.28 6.23
N GLY A 37 -17.16 -2.40 5.10
CA GLY A 37 -17.80 -1.26 4.42
C GLY A 37 -16.85 -0.41 3.57
N LEU A 38 -15.55 -0.73 3.52
CA LEU A 38 -14.57 -0.02 2.70
C LEU A 38 -13.75 -1.01 1.87
N SER A 39 -13.94 -0.97 0.56
CA SER A 39 -13.09 -1.71 -0.37
C SER A 39 -11.75 -0.99 -0.54
N PRO A 40 -10.61 -1.70 -0.43
CA PRO A 40 -9.32 -1.09 -0.72
C PRO A 40 -9.21 -0.75 -2.21
N VAL A 41 -8.34 0.20 -2.55
CA VAL A 41 -8.00 0.48 -3.95
C VAL A 41 -7.33 -0.72 -4.62
N SER A 42 -7.49 -0.84 -5.94
CA SER A 42 -7.05 -2.00 -6.74
C SER A 42 -5.56 -2.34 -6.57
N HIS A 43 -4.71 -1.32 -6.41
CA HIS A 43 -3.26 -1.46 -6.24
C HIS A 43 -2.84 -1.55 -4.75
N TYR A 44 -3.78 -1.68 -3.80
CA TYR A 44 -3.44 -1.71 -2.37
C TYR A 44 -2.52 -2.88 -2.00
N ALA A 45 -2.73 -4.06 -2.60
CA ALA A 45 -1.86 -5.23 -2.38
C ALA A 45 -0.70 -5.32 -3.38
N ASP A 46 -0.67 -4.46 -4.39
CA ASP A 46 0.39 -4.43 -5.39
C ASP A 46 1.70 -3.93 -4.76
N LEU A 47 2.82 -4.55 -5.09
CA LEU A 47 4.13 -4.12 -4.61
C LEU A 47 4.80 -3.13 -5.58
N ASP A 48 4.31 -3.01 -6.82
CA ASP A 48 4.92 -2.22 -7.90
C ASP A 48 4.14 -0.93 -8.26
N PHE A 49 3.51 -0.29 -7.27
CA PHE A 49 2.65 0.90 -7.43
C PHE A 49 3.39 2.25 -7.54
#